data_AF-A0A7C6MJU2-F1
#
_entry.id   AF-A0A7C6MJU2-F1
#
_cell.length_a   1.000
_cell.length_b   1.000
_cell.length_c   1.000
_cell.angle_alpha   90.00
_cell.angle_beta   90.00
_cell.angle_gamma   90.00
#
_symmetry.space_group_name_H-M   'P 1'
#
loop_
_entity.id
_entity.type
_entity.pdbx_description
1 polymer ?
#
loop_
_entity_poly.entity_id
_entity_poly.type
_entity_poly.pdbx_seq_one_letter_code
_entity_poly.pdbx_strand_id
1 'polypeptide(L)'
;MNINYSLAIVLRDFLKKHNIEKQHQDFTLFSEDELNQITELELTNLDNLEDLDKLPNLKKLAIKSENYNNFATYIELENSTLINHITDFSKIEKLPNLEELEIINDINIKKLDLGNLPNLKKIYLINNPNLSNVKNLDKLKKLKKVIIYGTNIKNSLNIHDYLVNTYKTKINILDINMYDSIVKGSSKNSKALADLYKLGFTKIHFAEKTGFADFALLSIDKVDKLYQKCLDIIKEKQLRGLSNYDKIKHVYQYVTNNITFDQEGIIARNKQYLELKYNYKDIPPFIKNNFSMLHSSYNAGILRKSNCEGYVNLMNFMLGILNIQTASVYATDKNNPNVASYNHALTSVEFNGDWYYCEPTWEKPGELKYFMKTYDEIIKTHVLNPFELYKNKEVNLDVANYERNRKCR
;
A
#
# COMPACT_ATOMS: atom_id res chain seq x y z
N MET A 1 -22.58 -10.38 29.15
CA MET A 1 -21.17 -10.65 28.84
C MET A 1 -20.37 -9.38 29.07
N ASN A 2 -19.18 -9.48 29.68
CA ASN A 2 -18.27 -8.33 29.83
C ASN A 2 -17.49 -8.13 28.54
N ILE A 3 -17.42 -6.89 28.05
CA ILE A 3 -16.70 -6.46 26.84
C ILE A 3 -15.67 -5.41 27.25
N ASN A 4 -14.46 -5.50 26.70
CA ASN A 4 -13.41 -4.53 26.97
C ASN A 4 -13.86 -3.09 26.66
N TYR A 5 -13.21 -2.12 27.32
CA TYR A 5 -13.66 -0.73 27.29
C TYR A 5 -13.65 -0.14 25.88
N SER A 6 -12.60 -0.39 25.09
CA SER A 6 -12.43 0.18 23.75
C SER A 6 -13.52 -0.31 22.79
N LEU A 7 -13.82 -1.62 22.77
CA LEU A 7 -14.90 -2.17 21.95
C LEU A 7 -16.28 -1.75 22.48
N ALA A 8 -16.47 -1.71 23.81
CA ALA A 8 -17.75 -1.31 24.43
C ALA A 8 -18.23 0.09 23.99
N ILE A 9 -17.31 1.04 23.76
CA ILE A 9 -17.64 2.36 23.17
C ILE A 9 -18.27 2.22 21.80
N VAL A 10 -17.60 1.47 20.92
CA VAL A 10 -18.08 1.27 19.56
C VAL A 10 -19.44 0.55 19.58
N LEU A 11 -19.59 -0.47 20.43
CA LEU A 11 -20.84 -1.22 20.52
C LEU A 11 -21.98 -0.36 21.05
N ARG A 12 -21.77 0.45 22.09
CA ARG A 12 -22.81 1.38 22.59
C ARG A 12 -23.26 2.33 21.49
N ASP A 13 -22.32 2.92 20.77
CA ASP A 13 -22.64 3.91 19.73
C ASP A 13 -23.36 3.25 18.55
N PHE A 14 -23.00 2.00 18.23
CA PHE A 14 -23.74 1.16 17.28
C PHE A 14 -25.18 0.93 17.74
N LEU A 15 -25.39 0.45 18.97
CA LEU A 15 -26.73 0.16 19.51
C LEU A 15 -27.60 1.42 19.51
N LYS A 16 -27.03 2.56 19.97
CA LYS A 16 -27.70 3.86 19.97
C LYS A 16 -28.11 4.29 18.56
N LYS A 17 -27.24 4.14 17.57
CA LYS A 17 -27.53 4.47 16.17
C LYS A 17 -28.67 3.62 15.58
N HIS A 18 -28.87 2.41 16.09
CA HIS A 18 -29.89 1.47 15.65
C HIS A 18 -31.13 1.45 16.55
N ASN A 19 -31.25 2.39 17.49
CA ASN A 19 -32.36 2.47 18.45
C ASN A 19 -32.54 1.18 19.28
N ILE A 20 -31.44 0.51 19.61
CA ILE A 20 -31.43 -0.66 20.49
C ILE A 20 -31.12 -0.16 21.91
N GLU A 21 -32.05 -0.36 22.83
CA GLU A 21 -31.87 0.03 24.23
C GLU A 21 -30.87 -0.89 24.92
N LYS A 22 -29.91 -0.29 25.63
CA LYS A 22 -28.97 -1.02 26.46
C LYS A 22 -29.68 -1.46 27.74
N GLN A 23 -29.63 -2.75 28.05
CA GLN A 23 -30.29 -3.38 29.19
C GLN A 23 -29.54 -3.14 30.51
N HIS A 24 -28.22 -2.92 30.43
CA HIS A 24 -27.36 -2.72 31.60
C HIS A 24 -26.92 -1.26 31.75
N GLN A 25 -26.94 -0.75 33.00
CA GLN A 25 -26.35 0.55 33.32
C GLN A 25 -24.82 0.54 33.18
N ASP A 26 -24.18 -0.60 33.50
CA ASP A 26 -22.75 -0.78 33.27
C ASP A 26 -22.49 -0.82 31.76
N PHE A 27 -21.67 0.13 31.33
CA PHE A 27 -21.31 0.33 29.95
C PHE A 27 -20.55 -0.84 29.31
N THR A 28 -19.80 -1.62 30.09
CA THR A 28 -19.01 -2.78 29.62
C THR A 28 -19.82 -4.09 29.58
N LEU A 29 -21.00 -4.11 30.21
CA LEU A 29 -21.89 -5.28 30.21
C LEU A 29 -22.89 -5.21 29.05
N PHE A 30 -22.95 -6.29 28.28
CA PHE A 30 -23.91 -6.45 27.18
C PHE A 30 -24.70 -7.75 27.31
N SER A 31 -25.99 -7.73 26.97
CA SER A 31 -26.80 -8.94 26.90
C SER A 31 -26.47 -9.73 25.62
N GLU A 32 -26.82 -11.02 25.60
CA GLU A 32 -26.62 -11.83 24.39
C GLU A 32 -27.46 -11.30 23.21
N ASP A 33 -28.69 -10.84 23.50
CA ASP A 33 -29.58 -10.24 22.49
C ASP A 33 -29.01 -8.95 21.89
N GLU A 34 -28.31 -8.13 22.69
CA GLU A 34 -27.61 -6.95 22.18
C GLU A 34 -26.46 -7.34 21.25
N LEU A 35 -25.63 -8.30 21.66
CA LEU A 35 -24.49 -8.75 20.85
C LEU A 35 -24.94 -9.47 19.57
N ASN A 36 -26.03 -10.22 19.62
CA ASN A 36 -26.62 -10.92 18.47
C ASN A 36 -27.11 -9.98 17.37
N GLN A 37 -27.47 -8.74 17.71
CA GLN A 37 -27.93 -7.75 16.74
C GLN A 37 -26.80 -7.09 15.94
N ILE A 38 -25.55 -7.21 16.41
CA ILE A 38 -24.39 -6.62 15.74
C ILE A 38 -23.98 -7.51 14.57
N THR A 39 -24.28 -7.05 13.36
CA THR A 39 -23.92 -7.77 12.12
C THR A 39 -22.88 -7.05 11.28
N GLU A 40 -22.61 -5.79 11.58
CA GLU A 40 -21.55 -5.00 10.94
C GLU A 40 -20.92 -4.04 11.95
N LEU A 41 -19.61 -3.82 11.82
CA LEU A 41 -18.87 -2.85 12.62
C LEU A 41 -17.87 -2.10 11.76
N GLU A 42 -17.77 -0.80 12.04
CA GLU A 42 -16.66 0.05 11.60
C GLU A 42 -15.88 0.47 12.84
N LEU A 43 -14.58 0.20 12.82
CA LEU A 43 -13.65 0.42 13.91
C LEU A 43 -12.63 1.48 13.49
N THR A 44 -12.50 2.50 14.32
CA THR A 44 -11.55 3.62 14.17
C THR A 44 -11.03 4.00 15.54
N ASN A 45 -9.78 4.45 15.64
CA ASN A 45 -9.15 4.85 16.90
C ASN A 45 -9.24 3.75 17.99
N LEU A 46 -8.80 2.53 17.65
CA LEU A 46 -8.74 1.41 18.59
C LEU A 46 -7.31 0.99 18.91
N ASP A 47 -7.12 0.52 20.15
CA ASP A 47 -5.85 -0.02 20.63
C ASP A 47 -5.72 -1.54 20.42
N ASN A 48 -6.84 -2.25 20.37
CA ASN A 48 -6.87 -3.69 20.21
C ASN A 48 -8.22 -4.18 19.67
N LEU A 49 -8.26 -5.47 19.33
CA LEU A 49 -9.43 -6.17 18.78
C LEU A 49 -9.95 -7.27 19.73
N GLU A 50 -9.64 -7.18 21.02
CA GLU A 50 -10.16 -8.18 21.97
C GLU A 50 -11.68 -8.15 22.00
N ASP A 51 -12.28 -9.28 22.37
CA ASP A 51 -13.73 -9.48 22.45
C ASP A 51 -14.51 -9.41 21.13
N LEU A 52 -13.85 -9.18 19.98
CA LEU A 52 -14.52 -9.33 18.68
C LEU A 52 -15.11 -10.73 18.46
N ASP A 53 -14.49 -11.77 19.02
CA ASP A 53 -14.99 -13.14 18.95
C ASP A 53 -16.28 -13.37 19.77
N LYS A 54 -16.72 -12.38 20.58
CA LYS A 54 -18.02 -12.39 21.28
C LYS A 54 -19.18 -11.85 20.42
N LEU A 55 -18.93 -11.54 19.15
CA LEU A 55 -19.94 -11.04 18.20
C LEU A 55 -20.35 -12.15 17.20
N PRO A 56 -21.27 -13.05 17.59
CA PRO A 56 -21.53 -14.29 16.84
C PRO A 56 -22.08 -14.07 15.43
N ASN A 57 -22.77 -12.95 15.21
CA ASN A 57 -23.44 -12.62 13.95
C ASN A 57 -22.70 -11.58 13.10
N LEU A 58 -21.46 -11.22 13.46
CA LEU A 58 -20.68 -10.25 12.71
C LEU A 58 -20.35 -10.77 11.31
N LYS A 59 -20.87 -10.08 10.29
CA LYS A 59 -20.72 -10.41 8.87
C LYS A 59 -19.86 -9.39 8.12
N LYS A 60 -19.76 -8.15 8.61
CA LYS A 60 -18.90 -7.13 8.00
C LYS A 60 -18.05 -6.45 9.06
N LEU A 61 -16.76 -6.33 8.78
CA LEU A 61 -15.81 -5.65 9.64
C LEU A 61 -15.00 -4.69 8.80
N ALA A 62 -15.03 -3.42 9.17
CA ALA A 62 -14.17 -2.39 8.62
C ALA A 62 -13.27 -1.84 9.72
N ILE A 63 -11.96 -1.83 9.50
CA ILE A 63 -10.96 -1.22 10.36
C ILE A 63 -10.34 -0.09 9.55
N LYS A 64 -10.55 1.15 9.97
CA LYS A 64 -10.16 2.33 9.22
C LYS A 64 -9.33 3.27 10.08
N SER A 65 -8.27 3.78 9.47
CA SER A 65 -7.54 4.95 9.96
C SER A 65 -7.69 6.07 8.93
N GLU A 66 -7.41 7.31 9.34
CA GLU A 66 -7.24 8.38 8.37
C GLU A 66 -5.99 8.15 7.51
N ASN A 67 -6.00 8.67 6.28
CA ASN A 67 -4.87 8.53 5.39
C ASN A 67 -3.72 9.42 5.88
N TYR A 68 -2.65 8.80 6.35
CA TYR A 68 -1.48 9.49 6.90
C TYR A 68 -0.76 10.42 5.90
N ASN A 69 -1.01 10.26 4.60
CA ASN A 69 -0.55 11.19 3.58
C ASN A 69 -1.36 12.49 3.51
N ASN A 70 -2.44 12.64 4.29
CA ASN A 70 -3.21 13.87 4.39
C ASN A 70 -2.92 14.63 5.70
N PHE A 71 -2.10 14.06 6.57
CA PHE A 71 -1.78 14.65 7.86
C PHE A 71 -0.89 15.87 7.71
N ALA A 72 -1.17 16.87 8.53
CA ALA A 72 -0.24 17.96 8.73
C ALA A 72 1.09 17.42 9.28
N THR A 73 2.18 18.05 8.88
CA THR A 73 3.56 17.56 9.10
C THR A 73 3.97 17.48 10.57
N TYR A 74 3.24 18.17 11.46
CA TYR A 74 3.50 18.24 12.91
C TYR A 74 2.70 17.24 13.75
N ILE A 75 1.89 16.37 13.13
CA ILE A 75 1.10 15.38 13.88
C ILE A 75 2.02 14.28 14.42
N GLU A 76 2.01 14.06 15.73
CA GLU A 76 2.66 12.90 16.34
C GLU A 76 1.72 11.69 16.30
N LEU A 77 2.13 10.63 15.59
CA LEU A 77 1.27 9.46 15.37
C LEU A 77 1.09 8.60 16.61
N GLU A 78 2.08 8.50 17.49
CA GLU A 78 2.12 7.57 18.63
C GLU A 78 0.89 7.66 19.56
N ASN A 79 0.31 8.86 19.71
CA ASN A 79 -0.88 9.09 20.55
C ASN A 79 -2.04 9.71 19.75
N SER A 80 -2.02 9.59 18.42
CA SER A 80 -3.02 10.21 17.56
C SER A 80 -4.33 9.42 17.56
N THR A 81 -5.45 10.11 17.69
CA THR A 81 -6.79 9.52 17.51
C THR A 81 -7.18 9.35 16.05
N LEU A 82 -6.32 9.75 15.11
CA LEU A 82 -6.56 9.65 13.66
C LEU A 82 -6.18 8.27 13.11
N ILE A 83 -5.46 7.46 13.89
CA ILE A 83 -5.02 6.11 13.51
C ILE A 83 -5.43 5.09 14.57
N ASN A 84 -5.42 3.81 14.19
CA ASN A 84 -5.50 2.70 15.14
C ASN A 84 -4.12 2.37 15.70
N HIS A 85 -4.09 1.86 16.94
CA HIS A 85 -2.91 1.34 17.63
C HIS A 85 -2.94 -0.18 17.83
N ILE A 86 -3.75 -0.87 17.00
CA ILE A 86 -3.91 -2.33 17.03
C ILE A 86 -2.58 -3.02 16.70
N THR A 87 -2.10 -3.84 17.62
CA THR A 87 -0.88 -4.65 17.43
C THR A 87 -1.16 -6.12 17.09
N ASP A 88 -2.35 -6.63 17.45
CA ASP A 88 -2.77 -8.02 17.21
C ASP A 88 -4.03 -8.12 16.34
N PHE A 89 -3.85 -8.45 15.07
CA PHE A 89 -4.92 -8.69 14.12
C PHE A 89 -5.43 -10.14 14.10
N SER A 90 -4.83 -11.06 14.87
CA SER A 90 -5.22 -12.48 14.88
C SER A 90 -6.65 -12.72 15.36
N LYS A 91 -7.24 -11.76 16.09
CA LYS A 91 -8.65 -11.84 16.54
C LYS A 91 -9.63 -11.91 15.37
N ILE A 92 -9.28 -11.34 14.21
CA ILE A 92 -10.10 -11.43 12.99
C ILE A 92 -10.24 -12.90 12.55
N GLU A 93 -9.22 -13.73 12.75
CA GLU A 93 -9.20 -15.15 12.38
C GLU A 93 -10.26 -15.97 13.12
N LYS A 94 -10.86 -15.42 14.18
CA LYS A 94 -11.92 -16.05 14.97
C LYS A 94 -13.34 -15.69 14.52
N LEU A 95 -13.49 -15.06 13.35
CA LEU A 95 -14.78 -14.58 12.83
C LEU A 95 -15.27 -15.43 11.63
N PRO A 96 -15.70 -16.69 11.82
CA PRO A 96 -16.00 -17.62 10.72
C PRO A 96 -17.20 -17.17 9.85
N ASN A 97 -18.05 -16.29 10.38
CA ASN A 97 -19.22 -15.75 9.70
C ASN A 97 -18.93 -14.50 8.87
N LEU A 98 -17.69 -14.00 8.88
CA LEU A 98 -17.31 -12.78 8.18
C LEU A 98 -17.45 -12.96 6.66
N GLU A 99 -18.20 -12.05 6.04
CA GLU A 99 -18.45 -12.00 4.60
C GLU A 99 -17.72 -10.84 3.92
N GLU A 100 -17.40 -9.77 4.65
CA GLU A 100 -16.73 -8.57 4.16
C GLU A 100 -15.70 -8.08 5.18
N LEU A 101 -14.45 -7.92 4.74
CA LEU A 101 -13.36 -7.39 5.53
C LEU A 101 -12.73 -6.19 4.82
N GLU A 102 -12.69 -5.04 5.50
CA GLU A 102 -11.97 -3.85 5.08
C GLU A 102 -10.91 -3.50 6.12
N ILE A 103 -9.66 -3.33 5.69
CA ILE A 103 -8.59 -2.75 6.50
C ILE A 103 -7.95 -1.66 5.65
N ILE A 104 -8.10 -0.41 6.09
CA ILE A 104 -7.78 0.77 5.29
C ILE A 104 -6.90 1.74 6.07
N ASN A 105 -5.79 2.17 5.46
CA ASN A 105 -4.80 3.11 5.99
C ASN A 105 -4.12 2.63 7.29
N ASP A 106 -4.17 1.34 7.60
CA ASP A 106 -3.62 0.82 8.84
C ASP A 106 -2.10 0.66 8.72
N ILE A 107 -1.37 1.41 9.56
CA ILE A 107 0.09 1.40 9.56
C ILE A 107 0.68 0.30 10.45
N ASN A 108 -0.13 -0.40 11.26
CA ASN A 108 0.36 -1.33 12.27
C ASN A 108 0.22 -2.79 11.84
N ILE A 109 -0.74 -3.10 10.98
CA ILE A 109 -0.92 -4.46 10.47
C ILE A 109 0.30 -4.93 9.67
N LYS A 110 0.87 -6.06 10.08
CA LYS A 110 2.03 -6.70 9.41
C LYS A 110 1.66 -7.98 8.67
N LYS A 111 0.70 -8.73 9.22
CA LYS A 111 0.26 -10.04 8.74
C LYS A 111 -1.24 -10.22 8.89
N LEU A 112 -1.83 -11.03 8.02
CA LEU A 112 -3.22 -11.43 8.09
C LEU A 112 -3.37 -12.89 7.63
N ASP A 113 -4.08 -13.72 8.39
CA ASP A 113 -4.47 -15.07 7.96
C ASP A 113 -5.97 -15.11 7.65
N LEU A 114 -6.33 -15.64 6.48
CA LEU A 114 -7.71 -15.74 6.03
C LEU A 114 -8.26 -17.18 6.10
N GLY A 115 -7.49 -18.13 6.63
CA GLY A 115 -7.79 -19.57 6.58
C GLY A 115 -9.09 -19.96 7.29
N ASN A 116 -9.46 -19.22 8.34
CA ASN A 116 -10.67 -19.44 9.14
C ASN A 116 -11.85 -18.53 8.73
N LEU A 117 -11.78 -17.90 7.55
CA LEU A 117 -12.83 -17.00 7.03
C LEU A 117 -13.51 -17.59 5.77
N PRO A 118 -14.11 -18.79 5.84
CA PRO A 118 -14.61 -19.52 4.67
C PRO A 118 -15.79 -18.82 3.96
N ASN A 119 -16.41 -17.86 4.63
CA ASN A 119 -17.56 -17.10 4.14
C ASN A 119 -17.20 -15.79 3.48
N LEU A 120 -15.92 -15.41 3.43
CA LEU A 120 -15.47 -14.13 2.90
C LEU A 120 -15.82 -14.00 1.41
N LYS A 121 -16.61 -12.98 1.09
CA LYS A 121 -17.05 -12.61 -0.27
C LYS A 121 -16.35 -11.36 -0.76
N LYS A 122 -15.90 -10.49 0.13
CA LYS A 122 -15.24 -9.24 -0.23
C LYS A 122 -14.07 -8.96 0.70
N ILE A 123 -12.97 -8.51 0.10
CA ILE A 123 -11.79 -8.10 0.84
C ILE A 123 -11.23 -6.79 0.26
N TYR A 124 -10.93 -5.87 1.16
CA TYR A 124 -10.30 -4.58 0.85
C TYR A 124 -9.12 -4.40 1.80
N LEU A 125 -7.90 -4.43 1.25
CA LEU A 125 -6.66 -4.17 1.98
C LEU A 125 -5.98 -2.99 1.31
N ILE A 126 -6.30 -1.80 1.79
CA ILE A 126 -6.02 -0.56 1.08
C ILE A 126 -5.08 0.30 1.91
N ASN A 127 -3.94 0.66 1.32
CA ASN A 127 -2.99 1.58 1.93
C ASN A 127 -2.49 1.11 3.31
N ASN A 128 -2.18 -0.18 3.45
CA ASN A 128 -1.62 -0.76 4.67
C ASN A 128 -0.11 -0.99 4.45
N PRO A 129 0.76 0.03 4.62
CA PRO A 129 2.14 0.01 4.13
C PRO A 129 3.01 -1.09 4.77
N ASN A 130 2.69 -1.48 6.00
CA ASN A 130 3.43 -2.50 6.74
C ASN A 130 2.89 -3.92 6.52
N LEU A 131 1.75 -4.09 5.85
CA LEU A 131 1.18 -5.39 5.53
C LEU A 131 2.05 -6.09 4.48
N SER A 132 2.78 -7.11 4.90
CA SER A 132 3.74 -7.83 4.04
C SER A 132 3.41 -9.30 3.83
N ASN A 133 2.47 -9.84 4.60
CA ASN A 133 2.09 -11.25 4.55
C ASN A 133 0.57 -11.43 4.65
N VAL A 134 -0.05 -12.00 3.62
CA VAL A 134 -1.45 -12.43 3.63
C VAL A 134 -1.53 -13.91 3.29
N LYS A 135 -1.96 -14.73 4.24
CA LYS A 135 -2.06 -16.19 4.07
C LYS A 135 -3.47 -16.61 3.66
N ASN A 136 -3.54 -17.72 2.93
CA ASN A 136 -4.78 -18.41 2.57
C ASN A 136 -5.75 -17.62 1.68
N LEU A 137 -5.32 -16.50 1.09
CA LEU A 137 -6.10 -15.76 0.10
C LEU A 137 -6.48 -16.64 -1.11
N ASP A 138 -5.57 -17.53 -1.53
CA ASP A 138 -5.77 -18.53 -2.59
C ASP A 138 -6.73 -19.66 -2.21
N LYS A 139 -7.09 -19.81 -0.93
CA LYS A 139 -8.01 -20.86 -0.47
C LYS A 139 -9.48 -20.41 -0.41
N LEU A 140 -9.74 -19.12 -0.53
CA LEU A 140 -11.08 -18.55 -0.43
C LEU A 140 -11.90 -18.77 -1.72
N LYS A 141 -12.96 -19.58 -1.61
CA LYS A 141 -13.77 -20.01 -2.77
C LYS A 141 -14.99 -19.13 -3.07
N LYS A 142 -15.30 -18.17 -2.19
CA LYS A 142 -16.53 -17.35 -2.26
C LYS A 142 -16.29 -15.89 -2.65
N LEU A 143 -15.05 -15.52 -2.97
CA LEU A 143 -14.67 -14.14 -3.28
C LEU A 143 -15.40 -13.62 -4.53
N LYS A 144 -16.11 -12.51 -4.34
CA LYS A 144 -16.81 -11.75 -5.39
C LYS A 144 -16.09 -10.44 -5.72
N LYS A 145 -15.34 -9.90 -4.75
CA LYS A 145 -14.55 -8.66 -4.89
C LYS A 145 -13.27 -8.74 -4.07
N VAL A 146 -12.14 -8.41 -4.71
CA VAL A 146 -10.81 -8.28 -4.10
C VAL A 146 -10.24 -6.95 -4.56
N ILE A 147 -9.86 -6.10 -3.60
CA ILE A 147 -9.10 -4.87 -3.86
C ILE A 147 -7.95 -4.79 -2.87
N ILE A 148 -6.73 -4.93 -3.36
CA ILE A 148 -5.50 -4.84 -2.58
C ILE A 148 -4.57 -3.88 -3.30
N TYR A 149 -4.14 -2.81 -2.63
CA TYR A 149 -3.10 -1.90 -3.13
C TYR A 149 -2.53 -1.04 -2.00
N GLY A 150 -1.32 -0.51 -2.19
CA GLY A 150 -0.64 0.28 -1.16
C GLY A 150 -0.19 -0.58 0.02
N THR A 151 0.20 -1.81 -0.26
CA THR A 151 0.73 -2.79 0.69
C THR A 151 2.15 -3.21 0.29
N ASN A 152 2.83 -3.96 1.14
CA ASN A 152 4.15 -4.52 0.85
C ASN A 152 4.10 -6.06 0.80
N ILE A 153 2.97 -6.63 0.35
CA ILE A 153 2.72 -8.06 0.30
C ILE A 153 3.68 -8.72 -0.69
N LYS A 154 4.58 -9.56 -0.19
CA LYS A 154 5.59 -10.27 -0.97
C LYS A 154 5.50 -11.80 -0.86
N ASN A 155 4.63 -12.33 0.00
CA ASN A 155 4.52 -13.77 0.16
C ASN A 155 3.97 -14.45 -1.11
N SER A 156 4.37 -15.71 -1.31
CA SER A 156 3.95 -16.48 -2.48
C SER A 156 2.47 -16.85 -2.37
N LEU A 157 1.70 -16.48 -3.39
CA LEU A 157 0.33 -16.91 -3.63
C LEU A 157 0.38 -18.17 -4.52
N ASN A 158 -0.34 -19.24 -4.18
CA ASN A 158 -0.56 -20.31 -5.15
C ASN A 158 -1.47 -19.78 -6.26
N ILE A 159 -0.87 -19.26 -7.33
CA ILE A 159 -1.60 -18.62 -8.41
C ILE A 159 -2.58 -19.58 -9.11
N HIS A 160 -2.29 -20.88 -9.16
CA HIS A 160 -3.21 -21.85 -9.75
C HIS A 160 -4.51 -21.94 -8.93
N ASP A 161 -4.39 -22.17 -7.63
CA ASP A 161 -5.55 -22.25 -6.72
C ASP A 161 -6.31 -20.92 -6.71
N TYR A 162 -5.59 -19.79 -6.69
CA TYR A 162 -6.21 -18.47 -6.71
C TYR A 162 -7.01 -18.23 -7.99
N LEU A 163 -6.47 -18.56 -9.16
CA LEU A 163 -7.18 -18.43 -10.44
C LEU A 163 -8.45 -19.30 -10.46
N VAL A 164 -8.35 -20.56 -10.04
CA VAL A 164 -9.50 -21.48 -9.96
C VAL A 164 -10.55 -20.98 -8.99
N ASN A 165 -10.16 -20.43 -7.85
CA ASN A 165 -11.08 -19.98 -6.82
C ASN A 165 -11.68 -18.58 -7.13
N THR A 166 -11.05 -17.79 -8.00
CA THR A 166 -11.47 -16.41 -8.31
C THR A 166 -11.94 -16.19 -9.75
N TYR A 167 -12.08 -17.23 -10.57
CA TYR A 167 -12.56 -17.11 -11.97
C TYR A 167 -13.91 -16.37 -12.13
N LYS A 168 -14.78 -16.44 -11.11
CA LYS A 168 -16.09 -15.76 -11.05
C LYS A 168 -16.06 -14.41 -10.33
N THR A 169 -14.93 -14.03 -9.73
CA THR A 169 -14.77 -12.77 -9.01
C THR A 169 -14.90 -11.61 -10.00
N LYS A 170 -15.85 -10.70 -9.75
CA LYS A 170 -16.18 -9.62 -10.70
C LYS A 170 -15.12 -8.53 -10.73
N ILE A 171 -14.58 -8.20 -9.55
CA ILE A 171 -13.52 -7.21 -9.36
C ILE A 171 -12.38 -7.93 -8.66
N ASN A 172 -11.26 -8.10 -9.34
CA ASN A 172 -10.07 -8.74 -8.80
C ASN A 172 -8.87 -7.85 -9.07
N ILE A 173 -8.52 -7.04 -8.08
CA ILE A 173 -7.43 -6.07 -8.14
C ILE A 173 -6.42 -6.44 -7.05
N LEU A 174 -5.21 -6.79 -7.47
CA LEU A 174 -4.10 -7.13 -6.59
C LEU A 174 -3.06 -6.02 -6.58
N ASP A 175 -2.26 -5.95 -5.53
CA ASP A 175 -1.19 -4.97 -5.44
C ASP A 175 -0.09 -5.34 -6.46
N ILE A 176 0.42 -4.35 -7.20
CA ILE A 176 1.51 -4.57 -8.16
C ILE A 176 2.76 -5.18 -7.49
N ASN A 177 2.99 -4.93 -6.20
CA ASN A 177 4.10 -5.48 -5.43
C ASN A 177 4.02 -7.02 -5.28
N MET A 178 2.83 -7.61 -5.46
CA MET A 178 2.66 -9.07 -5.46
C MET A 178 3.09 -9.72 -6.78
N TYR A 179 3.31 -8.94 -7.85
CA TYR A 179 3.48 -9.51 -9.20
C TYR A 179 4.69 -10.44 -9.28
N ASP A 180 5.87 -10.01 -8.79
CA ASP A 180 7.11 -10.79 -8.83
C ASP A 180 6.98 -12.12 -8.08
N SER A 181 6.33 -12.12 -6.91
CA SER A 181 6.12 -13.32 -6.11
C SER A 181 5.10 -14.28 -6.73
N ILE A 182 4.05 -13.74 -7.37
CA ILE A 182 3.04 -14.50 -8.13
C ILE A 182 3.70 -15.25 -9.30
N VAL A 183 4.57 -14.56 -10.05
CA VAL A 183 5.28 -15.15 -11.19
C VAL A 183 6.58 -15.86 -10.79
N LYS A 184 6.92 -15.86 -9.49
CA LYS A 184 8.11 -16.51 -8.91
C LYS A 184 9.41 -16.08 -9.58
N GLY A 185 9.58 -14.77 -9.83
CA GLY A 185 10.80 -14.26 -10.45
C GLY A 185 11.01 -14.67 -11.93
N SER A 186 10.01 -15.28 -12.58
CA SER A 186 10.17 -15.96 -13.87
C SER A 186 9.46 -15.22 -15.00
N SER A 187 10.27 -14.80 -15.99
CA SER A 187 9.80 -14.26 -17.27
C SER A 187 8.78 -15.18 -17.96
N LYS A 188 9.01 -16.50 -17.93
CA LYS A 188 8.09 -17.49 -18.53
C LYS A 188 6.74 -17.51 -17.81
N ASN A 189 6.73 -17.47 -16.48
CA ASN A 189 5.49 -17.49 -15.69
C ASN A 189 4.72 -16.18 -15.88
N SER A 190 5.42 -15.05 -15.95
CA SER A 190 4.85 -13.73 -16.24
C SER A 190 4.14 -13.71 -17.59
N LYS A 191 4.80 -14.22 -18.64
CA LYS A 191 4.19 -14.40 -19.96
C LYS A 191 2.98 -15.34 -19.93
N ALA A 192 3.09 -16.48 -19.25
CA ALA A 192 1.99 -17.44 -19.15
C ALA A 192 0.74 -16.82 -18.46
N LEU A 193 0.95 -16.01 -17.41
CA LEU A 193 -0.14 -15.30 -16.74
C LEU A 193 -0.79 -14.26 -17.66
N ALA A 194 0.01 -13.54 -18.46
CA ALA A 194 -0.49 -12.60 -19.48
C ALA A 194 -1.30 -13.32 -20.58
N ASP A 195 -0.84 -14.48 -21.04
CA ASP A 195 -1.57 -15.26 -22.04
C ASP A 195 -2.91 -15.78 -21.49
N LEU A 196 -2.96 -16.21 -20.23
CA LEU A 196 -4.23 -16.56 -19.57
C LEU A 196 -5.20 -15.37 -19.47
N TYR A 197 -4.68 -14.16 -19.22
CA TYR A 197 -5.48 -12.94 -19.19
C TYR A 197 -6.06 -12.61 -20.58
N LYS A 198 -5.24 -12.64 -21.64
CA LYS A 198 -5.68 -12.40 -23.02
C LYS A 198 -6.73 -13.39 -23.50
N LEU A 199 -6.60 -14.65 -23.08
CA LEU A 199 -7.56 -15.72 -23.37
C LEU A 199 -8.85 -15.63 -22.53
N GLY A 200 -8.93 -14.67 -21.59
CA GLY A 200 -10.12 -14.45 -20.77
C GLY A 200 -10.29 -15.43 -19.60
N PHE A 201 -9.26 -16.22 -19.26
CA PHE A 201 -9.29 -17.15 -18.13
C PHE A 201 -9.17 -16.45 -16.77
N THR A 202 -8.78 -15.18 -16.76
CA THR A 202 -8.70 -14.38 -15.54
C THR A 202 -9.08 -12.93 -15.78
N LYS A 203 -9.60 -12.28 -14.74
CA LYS A 203 -9.96 -10.86 -14.71
C LYS A 203 -9.09 -10.06 -13.75
N ILE A 204 -7.98 -10.66 -13.29
CA ILE A 204 -7.02 -10.00 -12.41
C ILE A 204 -6.49 -8.73 -13.10
N HIS A 205 -6.50 -7.64 -12.35
CA HIS A 205 -5.77 -6.43 -12.65
C HIS A 205 -4.82 -6.15 -11.49
N PHE A 206 -3.83 -5.32 -11.75
CA PHE A 206 -2.91 -4.85 -10.73
C PHE A 206 -3.15 -3.37 -10.46
N ALA A 207 -3.10 -2.98 -9.20
CA ALA A 207 -3.16 -1.60 -8.77
C ALA A 207 -1.81 -1.18 -8.21
N GLU A 208 -1.33 -0.05 -8.68
CA GLU A 208 -0.16 0.64 -8.17
C GLU A 208 -0.62 1.92 -7.48
N LYS A 209 -0.32 2.08 -6.19
CA LYS A 209 -0.77 3.23 -5.40
C LYS A 209 -0.27 4.53 -6.03
N THR A 210 -1.15 5.53 -6.08
CA THR A 210 -0.82 6.87 -6.55
C THR A 210 -1.38 7.92 -5.58
N GLY A 211 -0.66 9.03 -5.38
CA GLY A 211 -1.11 10.16 -4.58
C GLY A 211 -2.29 10.90 -5.22
N PHE A 212 -2.48 10.72 -6.53
CA PHE A 212 -3.60 11.26 -7.28
C PHE A 212 -4.55 10.15 -7.74
N ALA A 213 -5.85 10.28 -7.44
CA ALA A 213 -6.89 9.33 -7.87
C ALA A 213 -6.66 7.86 -7.41
N ASP A 214 -6.16 7.71 -6.19
CA ASP A 214 -6.01 6.47 -5.40
C ASP A 214 -4.97 5.45 -5.90
N PHE A 215 -5.08 5.01 -7.15
CA PHE A 215 -4.16 4.07 -7.78
C PHE A 215 -4.25 4.09 -9.31
N ALA A 216 -3.15 3.70 -9.97
CA ALA A 216 -3.15 3.32 -11.38
C ALA A 216 -3.56 1.86 -11.52
N LEU A 217 -4.53 1.58 -12.39
CA LEU A 217 -5.04 0.26 -12.71
C LEU A 217 -4.37 -0.25 -14.00
N LEU A 218 -3.61 -1.33 -13.86
CA LEU A 218 -2.86 -1.98 -14.93
C LEU A 218 -3.46 -3.35 -15.26
N SER A 219 -3.61 -3.65 -16.54
CA SER A 219 -3.86 -5.02 -17.00
C SER A 219 -2.62 -5.88 -16.82
N ILE A 220 -2.80 -7.21 -16.78
CA ILE A 220 -1.67 -8.15 -16.70
C ILE A 220 -0.68 -7.93 -17.84
N ASP A 221 -1.15 -7.65 -19.06
CA ASP A 221 -0.29 -7.39 -20.22
C ASP A 221 0.63 -6.18 -20.04
N LYS A 222 0.13 -5.11 -19.39
CA LYS A 222 0.95 -3.94 -19.09
C LYS A 222 2.02 -4.28 -18.05
N VAL A 223 1.64 -5.02 -17.00
CA VAL A 223 2.58 -5.41 -15.95
C VAL A 223 3.61 -6.42 -16.46
N ASP A 224 3.23 -7.41 -17.28
CA ASP A 224 4.16 -8.31 -17.96
C ASP A 224 5.15 -7.51 -18.79
N LYS A 225 4.69 -6.61 -19.66
CA LYS A 225 5.59 -5.78 -20.49
C LYS A 225 6.60 -4.98 -19.65
N LEU A 226 6.14 -4.36 -18.57
CA LEU A 226 7.01 -3.66 -17.62
C LEU A 226 8.01 -4.62 -16.97
N TYR A 227 7.52 -5.74 -16.45
CA TYR A 227 8.29 -6.75 -15.73
C TYR A 227 9.39 -7.36 -16.60
N GLN A 228 9.07 -7.74 -17.84
CA GLN A 228 10.06 -8.22 -18.82
C GLN A 228 11.15 -7.17 -19.05
N LYS A 229 10.77 -5.90 -19.25
CA LYS A 229 11.73 -4.82 -19.46
C LYS A 229 12.66 -4.65 -18.27
N CYS A 230 12.13 -4.71 -17.04
CA CYS A 230 12.92 -4.64 -15.82
C CYS A 230 13.86 -5.85 -15.67
N LEU A 231 13.38 -7.07 -15.96
CA LEU A 231 14.20 -8.28 -15.94
C LEU A 231 15.36 -8.22 -16.95
N ASP A 232 15.11 -7.70 -18.15
CA ASP A 232 16.15 -7.52 -19.17
C ASP A 232 17.25 -6.59 -18.65
N ILE A 233 16.89 -5.44 -18.07
CA ILE A 233 17.86 -4.50 -17.48
C ILE A 233 18.64 -5.16 -16.34
N ILE A 234 17.94 -5.86 -15.44
CA ILE A 234 18.56 -6.57 -14.31
C ILE A 234 19.56 -7.63 -14.80
N LYS A 235 19.23 -8.35 -15.88
CA LYS A 235 20.08 -9.38 -16.48
C LYS A 235 21.27 -8.79 -17.22
N GLU A 236 21.04 -7.82 -18.10
CA GLU A 236 22.07 -7.13 -18.90
C GLU A 236 23.13 -6.48 -18.01
N LYS A 237 22.71 -5.88 -16.90
CA LYS A 237 23.61 -5.23 -15.93
C LYS A 237 24.07 -6.17 -14.81
N GLN A 238 23.69 -7.44 -14.84
CA GLN A 238 24.06 -8.47 -13.86
C GLN A 238 23.76 -8.06 -12.39
N LEU A 239 22.68 -7.30 -12.17
CA LEU A 239 22.41 -6.65 -10.88
C LEU A 239 22.24 -7.65 -9.73
N ARG A 240 21.76 -8.87 -10.01
CA ARG A 240 21.60 -9.91 -8.98
C ARG A 240 22.92 -10.33 -8.33
N GLY A 241 24.04 -10.22 -9.04
CA GLY A 241 25.38 -10.54 -8.54
C GLY A 241 26.06 -9.41 -7.76
N LEU A 242 25.46 -8.23 -7.70
CA LEU A 242 26.04 -7.06 -7.04
C LEU A 242 25.68 -7.00 -5.55
N SER A 243 26.39 -6.15 -4.80
CA SER A 243 25.99 -5.81 -3.43
C SER A 243 24.65 -5.08 -3.41
N ASN A 244 23.93 -5.10 -2.28
CA ASN A 244 22.66 -4.37 -2.18
C ASN A 244 22.84 -2.87 -2.42
N TYR A 245 23.92 -2.26 -1.92
CA TYR A 245 24.25 -0.87 -2.22
C TYR A 245 24.37 -0.60 -3.72
N ASP A 246 25.12 -1.45 -4.44
CA ASP A 246 25.35 -1.28 -5.88
C ASP A 246 24.08 -1.55 -6.69
N LYS A 247 23.22 -2.49 -6.26
CA LYS A 247 21.87 -2.67 -6.82
C LYS A 247 21.05 -1.40 -6.71
N ILE A 248 20.97 -0.81 -5.51
CA ILE A 248 20.21 0.43 -5.27
C ILE A 248 20.76 1.56 -6.12
N LYS A 249 22.09 1.71 -6.16
CA LYS A 249 22.78 2.72 -6.96
C LYS A 249 22.48 2.59 -8.45
N HIS A 250 22.57 1.39 -9.01
CA HIS A 250 22.28 1.16 -10.43
C HIS A 250 20.83 1.42 -10.79
N VAL A 251 19.87 0.99 -9.95
CA VAL A 251 18.45 1.28 -10.19
C VAL A 251 18.18 2.79 -10.08
N TYR A 252 18.73 3.46 -9.06
CA TYR A 252 18.61 4.90 -8.91
C TYR A 252 19.13 5.64 -10.15
N GLN A 253 20.35 5.34 -10.59
CA GLN A 253 20.93 5.93 -11.80
C GLN A 253 20.13 5.57 -13.06
N TYR A 254 19.53 4.39 -13.13
CA TYR A 254 18.68 4.02 -14.25
C TYR A 254 17.47 4.95 -14.33
N VAL A 255 16.73 5.13 -13.22
CA VAL A 255 15.52 5.96 -13.21
C VAL A 255 15.83 7.45 -13.42
N THR A 256 16.93 7.97 -12.88
CA THR A 256 17.32 9.38 -13.05
C THR A 256 17.75 9.72 -14.48
N ASN A 257 18.36 8.75 -15.18
CA ASN A 257 18.94 9.00 -16.51
C ASN A 257 18.03 8.61 -17.69
N ASN A 258 16.98 7.81 -17.47
CA ASN A 258 16.21 7.18 -18.57
C ASN A 258 14.74 7.60 -18.64
N ILE A 259 14.30 8.54 -17.81
CA ILE A 259 12.92 9.03 -17.77
C ILE A 259 12.94 10.54 -18.01
N THR A 260 12.02 11.02 -18.83
CA THR A 260 11.74 12.44 -19.03
C THR A 260 10.60 12.90 -18.10
N PHE A 261 10.80 14.00 -17.38
CA PHE A 261 9.77 14.53 -16.48
C PHE A 261 8.62 15.18 -17.27
N ASP A 262 7.38 14.74 -17.03
CA ASP A 262 6.20 15.12 -17.81
C ASP A 262 5.43 16.31 -17.22
N GLN A 263 6.07 17.49 -17.22
CA GLN A 263 5.43 18.71 -16.70
C GLN A 263 4.16 19.09 -17.49
N GLU A 264 4.17 18.92 -18.81
CA GLU A 264 3.01 19.19 -19.66
C GLU A 264 1.85 18.23 -19.36
N GLY A 265 2.13 16.94 -19.18
CA GLY A 265 1.14 15.94 -18.77
C GLY A 265 0.51 16.27 -17.42
N ILE A 266 1.31 16.74 -16.45
CA ILE A 266 0.82 17.21 -15.14
C ILE A 266 -0.17 18.36 -15.30
N ILE A 267 0.17 19.36 -16.12
CA ILE A 267 -0.66 20.56 -16.37
C ILE A 267 -1.96 20.16 -17.06
N ALA A 268 -1.89 19.36 -18.14
CA ALA A 268 -3.05 18.90 -18.89
C ALA A 268 -4.01 18.10 -17.99
N ARG A 269 -3.48 17.16 -17.20
CA ARG A 269 -4.26 16.36 -16.24
C ARG A 269 -4.92 17.21 -15.16
N ASN A 270 -4.22 18.22 -14.62
CA ASN A 270 -4.79 19.13 -13.62
C ASN A 270 -5.93 19.97 -14.20
N LYS A 271 -5.74 20.52 -15.41
CA LYS A 271 -6.78 21.28 -16.11
C LYS A 271 -8.04 20.43 -16.32
N GLN A 272 -7.87 19.22 -16.88
CA GLN A 272 -8.99 18.31 -17.11
C GLN A 272 -9.67 17.88 -15.80
N TYR A 273 -8.90 17.61 -14.74
CA TYR A 273 -9.47 17.26 -13.43
C TYR A 273 -10.35 18.38 -12.87
N LEU A 274 -9.89 19.64 -12.93
CA LEU A 274 -10.66 20.79 -12.46
C LEU A 274 -11.95 20.95 -13.27
N GLU A 275 -11.86 20.91 -14.59
CA GLU A 275 -13.04 20.97 -15.49
C GLU A 275 -14.08 19.89 -15.15
N LEU A 276 -13.64 18.66 -14.89
CA LEU A 276 -14.56 17.57 -14.55
C LEU A 276 -15.13 17.70 -13.14
N LYS A 277 -14.35 18.20 -12.17
CA LYS A 277 -14.81 18.35 -10.77
C LYS A 277 -15.98 19.32 -10.65
N TYR A 278 -16.07 20.33 -11.53
CA TYR A 278 -17.22 21.24 -11.57
C TYR A 278 -18.45 20.61 -12.25
N ASN A 279 -18.24 19.67 -13.16
CA ASN A 279 -19.31 19.12 -14.02
C ASN A 279 -19.84 17.75 -13.56
N TYR A 280 -19.08 17.02 -12.73
CA TYR A 280 -19.40 15.68 -12.28
C TYR A 280 -19.41 15.58 -10.77
N LYS A 281 -20.44 14.93 -10.21
CA LYS A 281 -20.47 14.52 -8.80
C LYS A 281 -19.31 13.56 -8.49
N ASP A 282 -19.07 12.62 -9.39
CA ASP A 282 -17.98 11.65 -9.32
C ASP A 282 -17.32 11.48 -10.69
N ILE A 283 -16.01 11.67 -10.75
CA ILE A 283 -15.24 11.48 -11.99
C ILE A 283 -15.28 9.99 -12.38
N PRO A 284 -15.64 9.65 -13.63
CA PRO A 284 -15.70 8.27 -14.11
C PRO A 284 -14.39 7.48 -13.86
N PRO A 285 -14.45 6.19 -13.43
CA PRO A 285 -13.26 5.41 -13.08
C PRO A 285 -12.20 5.32 -14.17
N PHE A 286 -12.60 5.23 -15.45
CA PHE A 286 -11.63 5.17 -16.56
C PHE A 286 -10.84 6.48 -16.71
N ILE A 287 -11.48 7.63 -16.43
CA ILE A 287 -10.80 8.93 -16.45
C ILE A 287 -9.89 9.07 -15.23
N LYS A 288 -10.37 8.66 -14.04
CA LYS A 288 -9.53 8.58 -12.84
C LYS A 288 -8.26 7.75 -13.11
N ASN A 289 -8.41 6.59 -13.74
CA ASN A 289 -7.27 5.77 -14.13
C ASN A 289 -6.31 6.48 -15.08
N ASN A 290 -6.81 7.20 -16.10
CA ASN A 290 -5.94 7.98 -16.99
C ASN A 290 -5.11 9.02 -16.23
N PHE A 291 -5.70 9.65 -15.20
CA PHE A 291 -4.97 10.56 -14.34
C PHE A 291 -3.91 9.85 -13.50
N SER A 292 -4.24 8.70 -12.92
CA SER A 292 -3.32 7.91 -12.12
C SER A 292 -2.18 7.30 -12.94
N MET A 293 -2.42 6.91 -14.20
CA MET A 293 -1.41 6.31 -15.08
C MET A 293 -0.18 7.20 -15.28
N LEU A 294 -0.32 8.53 -15.22
CA LEU A 294 0.80 9.48 -15.27
C LEU A 294 1.86 9.21 -14.18
N HIS A 295 1.44 8.66 -13.04
CA HIS A 295 2.24 8.36 -11.85
C HIS A 295 2.71 6.90 -11.79
N SER A 296 2.43 6.10 -12.83
CA SER A 296 2.71 4.66 -12.81
C SER A 296 4.15 4.33 -13.22
N SER A 297 4.67 3.24 -12.66
CA SER A 297 5.90 2.58 -13.10
C SER A 297 5.84 2.17 -14.57
N TYR A 298 4.65 1.87 -15.11
CA TYR A 298 4.47 1.58 -16.53
C TYR A 298 4.79 2.80 -17.40
N ASN A 299 4.26 3.98 -17.09
CA ASN A 299 4.57 5.18 -17.85
C ASN A 299 6.06 5.53 -17.75
N ALA A 300 6.63 5.48 -16.55
CA ALA A 300 8.05 5.71 -16.32
C ALA A 300 8.93 4.68 -17.06
N GLY A 301 8.65 3.39 -16.93
CA GLY A 301 9.51 2.31 -17.42
C GLY A 301 9.34 1.98 -18.90
N ILE A 302 8.12 2.09 -19.43
CA ILE A 302 7.80 1.74 -20.82
C ILE A 302 7.71 2.98 -21.72
N LEU A 303 7.01 4.04 -21.27
CA LEU A 303 6.87 5.26 -22.07
C LEU A 303 8.04 6.22 -21.87
N ARG A 304 8.88 6.01 -20.85
CA ARG A 304 10.02 6.86 -20.49
C ARG A 304 9.64 8.33 -20.26
N LYS A 305 8.38 8.56 -19.87
CA LYS A 305 7.84 9.89 -19.62
C LYS A 305 6.81 9.81 -18.49
N SER A 306 7.09 10.49 -17.37
CA SER A 306 6.27 10.41 -16.14
C SER A 306 6.57 11.56 -15.17
N ASN A 307 5.88 11.63 -14.04
CA ASN A 307 6.13 12.61 -12.97
C ASN A 307 6.93 11.99 -11.81
N CYS A 308 7.13 12.74 -10.71
CA CYS A 308 7.92 12.31 -9.55
C CYS A 308 7.52 10.92 -9.03
N GLU A 309 6.22 10.68 -8.86
CA GLU A 309 5.71 9.41 -8.34
C GLU A 309 5.96 8.24 -9.30
N GLY A 310 5.96 8.45 -10.62
CA GLY A 310 6.31 7.38 -11.54
C GLY A 310 7.79 6.99 -11.50
N TYR A 311 8.71 7.92 -11.23
CA TYR A 311 10.13 7.59 -11.00
C TYR A 311 10.26 6.72 -9.74
N VAL A 312 9.59 7.11 -8.66
CA VAL A 312 9.53 6.38 -7.38
C VAL A 312 8.92 5.00 -7.56
N ASN A 313 7.78 4.90 -8.24
CA ASN A 313 7.10 3.63 -8.46
C ASN A 313 7.94 2.69 -9.34
N LEU A 314 8.61 3.18 -10.39
CA LEU A 314 9.53 2.34 -11.16
C LEU A 314 10.74 1.89 -10.33
N MET A 315 11.33 2.79 -9.53
CA MET A 315 12.44 2.45 -8.64
C MET A 315 12.03 1.36 -7.65
N ASN A 316 10.89 1.52 -6.98
CA ASN A 316 10.32 0.55 -6.05
C ASN A 316 10.05 -0.80 -6.71
N PHE A 317 9.45 -0.79 -7.91
CA PHE A 317 9.17 -2.02 -8.66
C PHE A 317 10.45 -2.78 -9.00
N MET A 318 11.48 -2.09 -9.53
CA MET A 318 12.77 -2.70 -9.87
C MET A 318 13.52 -3.22 -8.64
N LEU A 319 13.52 -2.47 -7.54
CA LEU A 319 14.13 -2.90 -6.27
C LEU A 319 13.38 -4.06 -5.63
N GLY A 320 12.05 -4.11 -5.78
CA GLY A 320 11.22 -5.24 -5.38
C GLY A 320 11.64 -6.55 -6.06
N ILE A 321 11.87 -6.53 -7.37
CA ILE A 321 12.38 -7.70 -8.14
C ILE A 321 13.77 -8.15 -7.65
N LEU A 322 14.56 -7.22 -7.11
CA LEU A 322 15.89 -7.47 -6.54
C LEU A 322 15.85 -7.85 -5.06
N ASN A 323 14.65 -8.07 -4.49
CA ASN A 323 14.41 -8.36 -3.07
C ASN A 323 14.94 -7.29 -2.12
N ILE A 324 14.91 -6.03 -2.53
CA ILE A 324 15.24 -4.88 -1.68
C ILE A 324 13.93 -4.29 -1.16
N GLN A 325 13.86 -4.02 0.14
CA GLN A 325 12.67 -3.44 0.75
C GLN A 325 12.64 -1.93 0.53
N THR A 326 11.51 -1.43 0.05
CA THR A 326 11.31 -0.01 -0.23
C THR A 326 9.89 0.43 0.14
N ALA A 327 9.68 1.75 0.21
CA ALA A 327 8.36 2.36 0.30
C ALA A 327 8.32 3.70 -0.45
N SER A 328 7.16 4.03 -1.04
CA SER A 328 6.89 5.37 -1.56
C SER A 328 6.65 6.33 -0.41
N VAL A 329 7.38 7.44 -0.40
CA VAL A 329 7.33 8.49 0.62
C VAL A 329 6.76 9.75 -0.02
N TYR A 330 5.72 10.32 0.58
CA TYR A 330 5.17 11.60 0.14
C TYR A 330 5.81 12.73 0.93
N ALA A 331 6.22 13.76 0.21
CA ALA A 331 6.99 14.87 0.73
C ALA A 331 6.54 16.21 0.13
N THR A 332 7.02 17.30 0.71
CA THR A 332 6.91 18.67 0.18
C THR A 332 8.29 19.32 0.17
N ASP A 333 8.53 20.23 -0.77
CA ASP A 333 9.71 21.09 -0.75
C ASP A 333 9.69 22.02 0.46
N LYS A 334 10.70 21.92 1.32
CA LYS A 334 10.84 22.77 2.51
C LYS A 334 10.98 24.25 2.18
N ASN A 335 11.49 24.57 0.99
CA ASN A 335 11.68 25.95 0.53
C ASN A 335 10.44 26.53 -0.16
N ASN A 336 9.37 25.74 -0.32
CA ASN A 336 8.12 26.20 -0.92
C ASN A 336 6.96 26.09 0.10
N PRO A 337 6.83 27.06 1.03
CA PRO A 337 5.86 27.01 2.11
C PRO A 337 4.39 27.15 1.63
N ASN A 338 4.17 27.50 0.36
CA ASN A 338 2.84 27.71 -0.21
C ASN A 338 2.18 26.42 -0.74
N VAL A 339 2.83 25.27 -0.58
CA VAL A 339 2.24 23.99 -0.97
C VAL A 339 1.42 23.44 0.21
N ALA A 340 0.10 23.44 0.07
CA ALA A 340 -0.86 23.03 1.10
C ALA A 340 -0.84 21.53 1.47
N SER A 341 -0.01 20.70 0.81
CA SER A 341 0.01 19.23 1.00
C SER A 341 1.31 18.60 0.50
N TYR A 342 1.50 17.29 0.72
CA TYR A 342 2.59 16.52 0.10
C TYR A 342 2.36 16.41 -1.40
N ASN A 343 3.11 17.20 -2.18
CA ASN A 343 3.02 17.27 -3.63
C ASN A 343 4.20 16.61 -4.35
N HIS A 344 5.12 16.01 -3.59
CA HIS A 344 6.32 15.37 -4.07
C HIS A 344 6.42 13.93 -3.56
N ALA A 345 7.25 13.14 -4.22
CA ALA A 345 7.42 11.73 -3.89
C ALA A 345 8.88 11.30 -4.02
N LEU A 346 9.34 10.52 -3.05
CA LEU A 346 10.66 9.89 -3.02
C LEU A 346 10.58 8.43 -2.57
N THR A 347 11.69 7.71 -2.67
CA THR A 347 11.78 6.31 -2.23
C THR A 347 12.51 6.24 -0.88
N SER A 348 11.93 5.58 0.12
CA SER A 348 12.71 5.05 1.23
C SER A 348 13.14 3.61 0.92
N VAL A 349 14.38 3.26 1.27
CA VAL A 349 15.00 1.97 1.01
C VAL A 349 15.65 1.44 2.27
N GLU A 350 15.39 0.18 2.59
CA GLU A 350 16.07 -0.52 3.69
C GLU A 350 17.44 -1.00 3.23
N PHE A 351 18.44 -0.74 4.06
CA PHE A 351 19.81 -1.18 3.83
C PHE A 351 20.48 -1.42 5.18
N ASN A 352 20.88 -2.67 5.44
CA ASN A 352 21.58 -3.09 6.66
C ASN A 352 20.82 -2.79 7.96
N GLY A 353 19.48 -2.89 7.94
CA GLY A 353 18.61 -2.65 9.10
C GLY A 353 18.15 -1.20 9.26
N ASP A 354 18.73 -0.27 8.50
CA ASP A 354 18.39 1.15 8.53
C ASP A 354 17.63 1.58 7.27
N TRP A 355 16.90 2.68 7.38
CA TRP A 355 16.17 3.29 6.26
C TRP A 355 16.87 4.52 5.73
N TYR A 356 17.06 4.55 4.42
CA TYR A 356 17.63 5.66 3.67
C TYR A 356 16.65 6.19 2.63
N TYR A 357 16.91 7.39 2.14
CA TYR A 357 16.05 8.11 1.22
C TYR A 357 16.75 8.39 -0.11
N CYS A 358 16.05 8.11 -1.20
CA CYS A 358 16.48 8.38 -2.57
C CYS A 358 15.43 9.28 -3.25
N GLU A 359 15.82 10.51 -3.61
CA GLU A 359 14.98 11.43 -4.40
C GLU A 359 15.46 11.42 -5.86
N PRO A 360 14.81 10.66 -6.76
CA PRO A 360 15.27 10.54 -8.14
C PRO A 360 14.87 11.74 -9.02
N THR A 361 13.90 12.55 -8.61
CA THR A 361 13.31 13.57 -9.49
C THR A 361 14.06 14.90 -9.43
N TRP A 362 14.69 15.21 -8.29
CA TRP A 362 15.53 16.41 -8.13
C TRP A 362 17.00 16.15 -8.45
N GLU A 363 17.34 14.90 -8.72
CA GLU A 363 18.70 14.51 -9.07
C GLU A 363 19.02 14.90 -10.51
N LYS A 364 20.22 15.45 -10.71
CA LYS A 364 20.72 15.69 -12.06
C LYS A 364 21.24 14.39 -12.66
N PRO A 365 21.00 14.11 -13.95
CA PRO A 365 21.55 12.93 -14.60
C PRO A 365 23.07 12.78 -14.37
N GLY A 366 23.48 11.63 -13.82
CA GLY A 366 24.88 11.33 -13.49
C GLY A 366 25.36 11.78 -12.09
N GLU A 367 24.59 12.58 -11.37
CA GLU A 367 24.88 12.95 -9.98
C GLU A 367 24.30 11.94 -8.97
N LEU A 368 24.69 12.08 -7.70
CA LEU A 368 24.25 11.26 -6.56
C LEU A 368 23.99 12.15 -5.33
N LYS A 369 23.60 13.42 -5.56
CA LYS A 369 23.36 14.39 -4.51
C LYS A 369 22.26 13.96 -3.56
N TYR A 370 21.21 13.28 -4.03
CA TYR A 370 20.05 12.86 -3.23
C TYR A 370 19.94 11.33 -3.10
N PHE A 371 21.03 10.62 -3.38
CA PHE A 371 21.12 9.18 -3.22
C PHE A 371 21.43 8.78 -1.76
N MET A 372 20.69 7.79 -1.22
CA MET A 372 20.94 7.15 0.08
C MET A 372 21.13 8.14 1.26
N LYS A 373 20.26 9.14 1.34
CA LYS A 373 20.26 10.12 2.45
C LYS A 373 19.71 9.51 3.73
N THR A 374 20.29 9.85 4.88
CA THR A 374 19.64 9.57 6.17
C THR A 374 18.43 10.48 6.37
N TYR A 375 17.61 10.19 7.38
CA TYR A 375 16.52 11.07 7.80
C TYR A 375 17.01 12.51 8.03
N ASP A 376 18.04 12.70 8.85
CA ASP A 376 18.60 14.03 9.16
C ASP A 376 19.14 14.77 7.93
N GLU A 377 19.61 14.05 6.91
CA GLU A 377 20.07 14.67 5.68
C GLU A 377 18.91 15.05 4.76
N ILE A 378 17.88 14.21 4.60
CA ILE A 378 16.78 14.46 3.66
C ILE A 378 15.85 15.58 4.15
N ILE A 379 15.64 15.70 5.47
CA ILE A 379 14.78 16.74 6.06
C ILE A 379 15.35 18.16 5.98
N LYS A 380 16.60 18.29 5.51
CA LYS A 380 17.20 19.59 5.20
C LYS A 380 16.54 20.24 3.99
N THR A 381 16.03 19.44 3.05
CA THR A 381 15.40 19.95 1.82
C THR A 381 13.93 19.52 1.68
N HIS A 382 13.51 18.45 2.35
CA HIS A 382 12.15 17.93 2.28
C HIS A 382 11.43 18.01 3.62
N VAL A 383 10.10 18.12 3.56
CA VAL A 383 9.23 17.81 4.69
C VAL A 383 8.52 16.51 4.38
N LEU A 384 8.79 15.47 5.16
CA LEU A 384 8.23 14.13 4.97
C LEU A 384 6.88 13.98 5.68
N ASN A 385 6.08 13.01 5.26
CA ASN A 385 4.86 12.66 5.98
C ASN A 385 5.14 12.16 7.42
N PRO A 386 4.17 12.23 8.35
CA PRO A 386 4.42 11.88 9.75
C PRO A 386 4.70 10.40 9.99
N PHE A 387 4.32 9.54 9.04
CA PHE A 387 4.63 8.12 9.09
C PHE A 387 6.13 7.86 8.98
N GLU A 388 6.87 8.63 8.17
CA GLU A 388 8.33 8.53 8.12
C GLU A 388 8.99 8.98 9.43
N LEU A 389 8.47 10.02 10.08
CA LEU A 389 8.97 10.41 11.41
C LEU A 389 8.74 9.29 12.44
N TYR A 390 7.53 8.73 12.46
CA TYR A 390 7.16 7.62 13.34
C TYR A 390 8.09 6.41 13.16
N LYS A 391 8.36 6.04 11.90
CA LYS A 391 9.26 4.94 11.53
C LYS A 391 10.72 5.17 11.94
N ASN A 392 11.22 6.42 11.92
CA ASN A 392 12.62 6.72 12.28
C ASN A 392 12.84 6.86 13.80
N LYS A 393 11.82 7.24 14.58
CA LYS A 393 11.92 7.28 16.05
C LYS A 393 12.18 5.89 16.67
N GLU A 394 11.96 4.80 15.91
CA GLU A 394 12.23 3.41 16.33
C GLU A 394 13.69 2.95 16.12
N VAL A 395 14.57 3.75 15.51
CA VAL A 395 15.96 3.35 15.15
C VAL A 395 16.99 3.91 16.13
N ASN A 396 17.77 3.03 16.75
CA ASN A 396 18.82 3.33 17.73
C ASN A 396 20.05 3.95 17.02
N LEU A 397 20.42 5.19 17.39
CA LEU A 397 21.31 6.09 16.63
C LEU A 397 22.81 5.71 16.59
N ASP A 398 23.25 4.63 17.25
CA ASP A 398 24.68 4.46 17.57
C ASP A 398 25.50 3.55 16.63
N VAL A 399 24.95 2.98 15.55
CA VAL A 399 25.71 2.00 14.72
C VAL A 399 25.79 2.32 13.21
N ALA A 400 24.97 3.24 12.70
CA ALA A 400 24.77 3.45 11.25
C ALA A 400 25.92 4.14 10.48
N ASN A 401 26.94 4.69 11.17
CA ASN A 401 27.96 5.54 10.53
C ASN A 401 29.24 4.82 10.06
N TYR A 402 29.44 3.54 10.39
CA TYR A 402 30.75 2.91 10.18
C TYR A 402 30.95 2.34 8.76
N GLU A 403 29.92 1.78 8.11
CA GLU A 403 30.06 1.16 6.79
C GLU A 403 29.94 2.13 5.60
N ARG A 404 29.12 3.19 5.71
CA ARG A 404 28.98 4.24 4.66
C ARG A 404 30.32 4.92 4.37
N ASN A 405 31.13 5.17 5.40
CA ASN A 405 32.38 5.91 5.29
C ASN A 405 33.55 5.11 4.68
N ARG A 406 33.41 3.78 4.51
CA ARG A 406 34.47 2.96 3.89
C ARG A 406 34.42 2.93 2.36
N LYS A 407 33.26 3.25 1.76
CA LYS A 407 33.07 3.27 0.29
C LYS A 407 32.95 4.68 -0.32
N CYS A 408 32.92 5.72 0.51
CA CYS A 408 33.01 7.13 0.09
C CYS A 408 34.46 7.67 0.03
N ARG A 409 35.48 6.81 0.18
CA ARG A 409 36.89 7.14 -0.06
C ARG A 409 37.41 6.46 -1.30
#